data_AF-A0A2N5ZCL1-F1
#
_entry.id   AF-A0A2N5ZCL1-F1
#
_cell.length_a   1.000
_cell.length_b   1.000
_cell.length_c   1.000
_cell.angle_alpha   90.00
_cell.angle_beta   90.00
_cell.angle_gamma   90.00
#
_symmetry.space_group_name_H-M   'P 1'
#
loop_
_entity.id
_entity.type
_entity.pdbx_description
1 polymer ?
#
loop_
_entity_poly.entity_id
_entity_poly.type
_entity_poly.pdbx_seq_one_letter_code
_entity_poly.pdbx_strand_id
1 'polypeptide(L)'
;MHFFRSLWANELHSNNFRIIESENKRVKYKDIVVEDEERNKYLKYKGSLRVYYYEIESKLVVYGLVLFEKNGNFDPSGIKWTGSMAGRRIADWLPLDYELNK
;
A
#
# COMPACT_ATOMS: atom_id res chain seq x y z
N MET A 1 7.77 -4.63 -2.12
CA MET A 1 6.82 -3.93 -1.21
C MET A 1 5.78 -4.90 -0.64
N HIS A 2 5.77 -5.15 0.68
CA HIS A 2 4.93 -6.20 1.32
C HIS A 2 3.41 -5.92 1.28
N PHE A 3 2.99 -4.66 1.44
CA PHE A 3 1.56 -4.30 1.40
C PHE A 3 0.93 -4.58 0.03
N PHE A 4 1.50 -4.08 -1.07
CA PHE A 4 0.94 -4.28 -2.41
C PHE A 4 0.96 -5.75 -2.84
N ARG A 5 1.95 -6.55 -2.40
CA ARG A 5 1.92 -8.01 -2.57
C ARG A 5 0.74 -8.64 -1.83
N SER A 6 0.51 -8.22 -0.60
CA SER A 6 -0.63 -8.70 0.22
C SER A 6 -1.97 -8.26 -0.38
N LEU A 7 -2.05 -7.05 -0.95
CA LEU A 7 -3.19 -6.56 -1.69
C LEU A 7 -3.41 -7.40 -2.96
N TRP A 8 -2.35 -7.70 -3.71
CA TRP A 8 -2.46 -8.51 -4.93
C TRP A 8 -2.99 -9.91 -4.66
N ALA A 9 -2.53 -10.55 -3.59
CA ALA A 9 -2.94 -11.88 -3.19
C ALA A 9 -4.29 -11.93 -2.44
N ASN A 10 -4.88 -10.78 -2.08
CA ASN A 10 -6.04 -10.69 -1.17
C ASN A 10 -5.75 -11.33 0.20
N GLU A 11 -4.53 -11.13 0.70
CA GLU A 11 -3.98 -11.70 1.94
C GLU A 11 -3.69 -10.61 2.98
N LEU A 12 -4.34 -9.45 2.87
CA LEU A 12 -4.12 -8.35 3.82
C LEU A 12 -4.30 -8.80 5.27
N HIS A 13 -5.39 -9.53 5.56
CA HIS A 13 -5.69 -9.92 6.94
C HIS A 13 -4.70 -10.95 7.49
N SER A 14 -4.33 -11.97 6.70
CA SER A 14 -3.35 -12.99 7.09
C SER A 14 -1.94 -12.41 7.23
N ASN A 15 -1.63 -11.34 6.50
CA ASN A 15 -0.37 -10.59 6.62
C ASN A 15 -0.44 -9.42 7.62
N ASN A 16 -1.40 -9.43 8.55
CA ASN A 16 -1.55 -8.44 9.63
C ASN A 16 -1.77 -6.99 9.16
N PHE A 17 -2.28 -6.81 7.94
CA PHE A 17 -2.74 -5.51 7.45
C PHE A 17 -4.22 -5.28 7.77
N ARG A 18 -4.52 -4.04 8.17
CA ARG A 18 -5.89 -3.52 8.30
C ARG A 18 -6.00 -2.20 7.55
N ILE A 19 -7.07 -2.04 6.78
CA ILE A 19 -7.36 -0.80 6.05
C ILE A 19 -8.64 -0.20 6.61
N ILE A 20 -8.56 1.06 6.99
CA ILE A 20 -9.64 1.81 7.60
C ILE A 20 -9.81 3.14 6.85
N GLU A 21 -11.05 3.52 6.57
CA GLU A 21 -11.40 4.83 6.05
C GLU A 21 -11.29 5.92 7.14
N SER A 22 -11.21 7.19 6.75
CA SER A 22 -11.12 8.33 7.68
C SER A 22 -12.23 8.38 8.74
N GLU A 23 -13.39 7.77 8.49
CA GLU A 23 -14.52 7.67 9.42
C GLU A 23 -14.49 6.40 10.32
N ASN A 24 -13.31 5.79 10.49
CA ASN A 24 -13.12 4.52 11.23
C ASN A 24 -13.88 3.30 10.68
N LYS A 25 -14.41 3.39 9.46
CA LYS A 25 -15.06 2.26 8.79
C LYS A 25 -14.01 1.32 8.20
N ARG A 26 -14.12 0.01 8.51
CA ARG A 26 -13.27 -1.03 7.89
C ARG A 26 -13.62 -1.15 6.41
N VAL A 27 -12.61 -1.00 5.56
CA VAL A 27 -12.76 -1.10 4.10
C VAL A 27 -12.58 -2.55 3.67
N LYS A 28 -13.48 -3.07 2.82
CA LYS A 28 -13.33 -4.43 2.28
C LYS A 28 -12.46 -4.41 1.04
N TYR A 29 -11.79 -5.52 0.77
CA TYR A 29 -10.96 -5.70 -0.42
C TYR A 29 -11.69 -5.32 -1.72
N LYS A 30 -12.91 -5.84 -1.90
CA LYS A 30 -13.74 -5.62 -3.09
C LYS A 30 -14.17 -4.16 -3.28
N ASP A 31 -14.07 -3.34 -2.25
CA ASP A 31 -14.43 -1.92 -2.32
C ASP A 31 -13.29 -1.06 -2.90
N ILE A 32 -12.05 -1.58 -2.88
CA ILE A 32 -10.85 -0.84 -3.26
C ILE A 32 -10.03 -1.52 -4.35
N VAL A 33 -10.23 -2.81 -4.63
CA VAL A 33 -9.52 -3.51 -5.70
C VAL A 33 -10.48 -3.90 -6.81
N VAL A 34 -10.13 -3.50 -8.02
CA VAL A 34 -10.80 -3.91 -9.25
C VAL A 34 -9.82 -4.69 -10.13
N GLU A 35 -10.33 -5.66 -10.87
CA GLU A 35 -9.58 -6.47 -11.85
C GLU A 35 -10.21 -6.26 -13.21
N ASP A 36 -9.39 -6.04 -14.25
CA ASP A 36 -9.86 -5.91 -15.63
C ASP A 36 -9.92 -7.27 -16.35
N GLU A 37 -10.28 -7.25 -17.63
CA GLU A 37 -10.37 -8.45 -18.47
C GLU A 37 -9.00 -9.14 -18.71
N GLU A 38 -7.92 -8.37 -18.63
CA GLU A 38 -6.53 -8.84 -18.79
C GLU A 38 -5.92 -9.34 -17.46
N ARG A 39 -6.70 -9.35 -16.37
CA ARG A 39 -6.28 -9.73 -15.01
C ARG A 39 -5.29 -8.75 -14.37
N ASN A 40 -5.23 -7.52 -14.87
CA ASN A 40 -4.54 -6.43 -14.19
C ASN A 40 -5.38 -5.98 -13.00
N LYS A 41 -4.72 -5.72 -11.86
CA LYS A 41 -5.39 -5.23 -10.66
C LYS A 41 -5.06 -3.77 -10.40
N TYR A 42 -6.10 -3.06 -9.98
CA TYR A 42 -6.02 -1.64 -9.71
C TYR A 42 -6.58 -1.33 -8.34
N LEU A 43 -5.87 -0.47 -7.61
CA LEU A 43 -6.38 0.16 -6.41
C LEU A 43 -7.25 1.34 -6.87
N LYS A 44 -8.57 1.19 -6.74
CA LYS A 44 -9.57 2.20 -7.10
C LYS A 44 -10.10 2.84 -5.83
N TYR A 45 -9.57 4.00 -5.49
CA TYR A 45 -10.05 4.77 -4.34
C TYR A 45 -9.75 6.26 -4.53
N LYS A 46 -10.58 7.13 -3.97
CA LYS A 46 -10.35 8.58 -3.98
C LYS A 46 -10.43 9.12 -2.58
N GLY A 47 -9.28 9.39 -1.97
CA GLY A 47 -9.23 9.90 -0.60
C GLY A 47 -8.09 9.31 0.22
N SER A 48 -8.23 9.43 1.54
CA SER A 48 -7.24 8.96 2.50
C SER A 48 -7.65 7.64 3.13
N LEU A 49 -6.78 6.65 3.05
CA LEU A 49 -6.88 5.39 3.78
C LEU A 49 -5.86 5.39 4.93
N ARG A 50 -6.27 4.88 6.09
CA ARG A 50 -5.35 4.49 7.16
C ARG A 50 -5.01 3.02 6.96
N VAL A 51 -3.74 2.74 6.77
CA VAL A 51 -3.18 1.40 6.67
C VAL A 51 -2.49 1.10 7.98
N TYR A 52 -2.87 0.01 8.62
CA TYR A 52 -2.20 -0.52 9.79
C TYR A 52 -1.46 -1.80 9.42
N TYR A 53 -0.24 -1.94 9.92
CA TYR A 53 0.51 -3.20 9.93
C TYR A 53 0.88 -3.50 11.38
N TYR A 54 0.26 -4.53 11.97
CA TYR A 54 0.19 -4.68 13.43
C TYR A 54 -0.36 -3.39 14.07
N GLU A 55 0.41 -2.75 14.96
CA GLU A 55 0.07 -1.50 15.65
C GLU A 55 0.63 -0.25 14.94
N ILE A 56 1.32 -0.42 13.81
CA ILE A 56 1.95 0.69 13.10
C ILE A 56 0.95 1.27 12.09
N GLU A 57 0.57 2.53 12.30
CA GLU A 57 -0.26 3.29 11.36
C GLU A 57 0.58 3.95 10.26
N SER A 58 0.03 4.01 9.06
CA SER A 58 0.46 4.92 8.00
C SER A 58 -0.75 5.39 7.19
N LYS A 59 -0.59 6.53 6.53
CA LYS A 59 -1.63 7.14 5.71
C LYS A 59 -1.30 6.94 4.24
N LEU A 60 -2.25 6.42 3.49
CA LEU A 60 -2.20 6.22 2.05
C LEU A 60 -3.27 7.10 1.41
N VAL A 61 -2.86 8.16 0.73
CA VAL A 61 -3.75 8.98 -0.10
C VAL A 61 -3.73 8.41 -1.51
N VAL A 62 -4.90 8.13 -2.06
CA VAL A 62 -5.08 7.61 -3.42
C VAL A 62 -5.80 8.67 -4.26
N TYR A 63 -5.24 8.99 -5.41
CA TYR A 63 -5.75 10.06 -6.29
C TYR A 63 -6.72 9.55 -7.36
N GLY A 64 -6.86 8.23 -7.53
CA GLY A 64 -7.75 7.64 -8.51
C GLY A 64 -7.53 6.13 -8.69
N LEU A 65 -7.20 5.73 -9.91
CA LEU A 65 -6.92 4.34 -10.28
C LEU A 65 -5.42 4.12 -10.30
N VAL A 66 -4.95 3.12 -9.57
CA VAL A 66 -3.51 2.83 -9.45
C VAL A 66 -3.25 1.40 -9.83
N LEU A 67 -2.55 1.17 -10.95
CA LEU A 67 -2.08 -0.15 -11.34
C LEU A 67 -1.05 -0.64 -10.33
N PHE A 68 -1.17 -1.90 -9.91
CA PHE A 68 -0.17 -2.56 -9.08
C PHE A 68 0.03 -4.01 -9.52
N GLU A 69 1.24 -4.54 -9.32
CA GLU A 69 1.68 -5.83 -9.82
C GLU A 69 1.87 -6.86 -8.70
N LYS A 70 1.93 -8.14 -9.09
CA LYS A 70 2.15 -9.28 -8.18
C LYS A 70 3.41 -9.17 -7.32
N ASN A 71 4.48 -8.56 -7.84
CA ASN A 71 5.75 -8.36 -7.12
C ASN A 71 5.68 -7.23 -6.06
N GLY A 72 4.59 -6.46 -6.06
CA GLY A 72 4.35 -5.31 -5.20
C GLY A 72 4.79 -3.97 -5.79
N ASN A 73 5.19 -3.91 -7.06
CA ASN A 73 5.35 -2.68 -7.81
C ASN A 73 3.98 -2.05 -8.07
N PHE A 74 3.93 -0.74 -8.23
CA PHE A 74 2.72 0.01 -8.50
C PHE A 74 3.10 1.38 -9.07
N ASP A 75 2.16 2.06 -9.71
CA ASP A 75 2.35 3.43 -10.20
C ASP A 75 2.40 4.42 -9.02
N PRO A 76 3.57 5.03 -8.73
CA PRO A 76 3.70 5.96 -7.61
C PRO A 76 3.00 7.30 -7.84
N SER A 77 2.68 7.68 -9.09
CA SER A 77 2.00 8.95 -9.38
C SER A 77 0.57 8.99 -8.83
N GLY A 78 -0.06 7.82 -8.69
CA GLY A 78 -1.44 7.68 -8.24
C GLY A 78 -1.62 7.63 -6.72
N ILE A 79 -0.54 7.63 -5.93
CA ILE A 79 -0.59 7.60 -4.46
C ILE A 79 0.35 8.59 -3.79
N LYS A 80 -0.01 9.00 -2.56
CA LYS A 80 0.91 9.60 -1.60
C LYS A 80 0.86 8.81 -0.31
N TRP A 81 1.97 8.16 0.04
CA TRP A 81 2.09 7.35 1.25
C TRP A 81 2.97 8.06 2.28
N THR A 82 2.43 8.29 3.49
CA THR A 82 3.14 8.92 4.61
C THR A 82 3.04 8.08 5.88
N GLY A 83 3.97 8.27 6.82
CA GLY A 83 4.02 7.52 8.10
C GLY A 83 5.12 6.46 8.12
N SER A 84 5.20 5.70 9.21
CA SER A 84 6.35 4.83 9.51
C SER A 84 6.58 3.72 8.47
N MET A 85 5.52 3.21 7.82
CA MET A 85 5.66 2.23 6.73
C MET A 85 6.16 2.86 5.42
N ALA A 86 5.85 4.14 5.17
CA ALA A 86 6.41 4.86 4.03
C ALA A 86 7.89 5.19 4.23
N GLY A 87 8.31 5.48 5.47
CA GLY A 87 9.71 5.76 5.80
C GLY A 87 10.62 4.54 5.56
N ARG A 88 10.18 3.33 5.95
CA ARG A 88 10.93 2.08 5.69
C ARG A 88 11.15 1.80 4.21
N ARG A 89 10.23 2.25 3.36
CA ARG A 89 10.34 2.14 1.91
C ARG A 89 11.37 3.11 1.32
N ILE A 90 11.53 4.31 1.89
CA ILE A 90 12.64 5.20 1.50
C ILE A 90 13.97 4.53 1.88
N ALA A 91 14.04 3.87 3.03
CA ALA A 91 15.22 3.11 3.44
C ALA A 91 15.52 1.91 2.51
N ASP A 92 14.50 1.19 2.03
CA ASP A 92 14.66 0.11 1.04
C ASP A 92 15.09 0.62 -0.36
N TRP A 93 14.88 1.89 -0.66
CA TRP A 93 15.25 2.54 -1.94
C TRP A 93 16.60 3.25 -1.89
N LEU A 94 17.16 3.48 -0.71
CA LEU A 94 18.52 3.98 -0.55
C LEU A 94 19.47 2.78 -0.60
N PRO A 95 20.53 2.80 -1.42
CA PRO A 95 21.55 1.76 -1.37
C PRO A 95 22.10 1.65 0.06
N LEU A 96 22.41 0.43 0.48
CA LEU A 96 23.01 0.07 1.78
C LEU A 96 24.34 0.81 2.09
N ASP A 97 24.85 1.64 1.17
CA ASP A 97 26.12 2.37 1.25
C ASP A 97 26.16 3.48 2.33
N TYR A 98 25.15 3.60 3.18
CA TYR A 98 25.22 4.44 4.39
C TYR A 98 25.70 3.66 5.62
N GLU A 99 26.45 2.56 5.45
CA GLU A 99 27.39 2.17 6.50
C GLU A 99 28.47 3.24 6.61
N LEU A 100 28.29 4.08 7.64
CA LEU A 100 29.26 5.03 8.18
C LEU A 100 30.71 4.58 7.95
N ASN A 101 31.41 5.26 7.03
CA ASN A 101 32.85 5.39 7.14
C ASN A 101 33.15 6.04 8.50
N LYS A 102 33.57 5.21 9.45
CA LYS A 102 34.26 5.62 10.67
C LYS A 102 35.66 6.12 10.35
#